data_AF-A0A7R9K8Z1-F1
#
_entry.id   AF-A0A7R9K8Z1-F1
#
_cell.length_a   1.000
_cell.length_b   1.000
_cell.length_c   1.000
_cell.angle_alpha   90.00
_cell.angle_beta   90.00
_cell.angle_gamma   90.00
#
_symmetry.space_group_name_H-M   'P 1'
#
loop_
_entity.id
_entity.type
_entity.pdbx_description
1 polymer ?
#
loop_
_entity_poly.entity_id
_entity_poly.type
_entity_poly.pdbx_seq_one_letter_code
_entity_poly.pdbx_strand_id
1 'polypeptide(L)'
;MTVTSGSVTLIKDSSNLIGISIGGGASLCPCLYIVQLFDNTPASKEGTLQCGDELIGVNGSTVKGKTKVEVAKMIQSSNGQVIINYNKLHADPQQGKTLDIVLKKVKHRLVENMSTATADALGLSRAILCNDTLVKKLEELEQTESMYRGLVEHAKRVLKAFFDILQVYKDVIESGLSRFYSCSDVIESNLSRFYSCPDVIESHLSRIYSCPDVIENGLSRFYSCPDVIE
;
A
#
# COMPACT_ATOMS: atom_id res chain seq x y z
N MET A 1 -21.34 -21.64 -40.53
CA MET A 1 -20.07 -20.88 -40.68
C MET A 1 -19.60 -21.03 -42.10
N THR A 2 -19.62 -19.95 -42.88
CA THR A 2 -18.87 -19.89 -44.13
C THR A 2 -17.45 -19.50 -43.80
N VAL A 3 -16.48 -20.28 -44.28
CA VAL A 3 -15.05 -19.97 -44.11
C VAL A 3 -14.53 -19.52 -45.46
N THR A 4 -14.03 -18.29 -45.52
CA THR A 4 -13.42 -17.74 -46.74
C THR A 4 -11.92 -17.60 -46.51
N SER A 5 -11.12 -18.38 -47.22
CA SER A 5 -9.66 -18.27 -47.15
C SER A 5 -9.16 -17.09 -47.98
N GLY A 6 -8.16 -16.38 -47.48
CA GLY A 6 -7.55 -15.24 -48.17
C GLY A 6 -6.08 -15.06 -47.79
N SER A 7 -5.43 -14.12 -48.47
CA SER A 7 -4.05 -13.73 -48.22
C SER A 7 -3.94 -12.22 -48.36
N VAL A 8 -3.23 -11.59 -47.43
CA VAL A 8 -3.00 -10.15 -47.41
C VAL A 8 -1.52 -9.84 -47.23
N THR A 9 -1.01 -8.86 -47.96
CA THR A 9 0.36 -8.37 -47.82
C THR A 9 0.35 -7.08 -47.01
N LEU A 10 1.00 -7.10 -45.86
CA LEU A 10 1.11 -5.96 -44.95
C LEU A 10 2.54 -5.42 -44.95
N ILE A 11 2.68 -4.12 -45.15
CA ILE A 11 3.95 -3.41 -44.99
C ILE A 11 4.08 -3.04 -43.52
N LYS A 12 5.20 -3.38 -42.90
CA LYS A 12 5.45 -3.11 -41.49
C LYS A 12 5.64 -1.61 -41.24
N ASP A 13 5.31 -1.18 -40.03
CA ASP A 13 5.58 0.19 -39.59
C ASP A 13 7.06 0.41 -39.23
N SER A 14 7.38 1.65 -38.82
CA SER A 14 8.72 2.03 -38.35
C SER A 14 9.19 1.26 -37.11
N SER A 15 8.27 0.62 -36.38
CA SER A 15 8.55 -0.22 -35.21
C SER A 15 8.67 -1.71 -35.56
N ASN A 16 8.69 -2.07 -36.84
CA ASN A 16 8.74 -3.44 -37.34
C ASN A 16 7.51 -4.29 -36.94
N LEU A 17 6.35 -3.65 -36.76
CA LEU A 17 5.09 -4.27 -36.38
C LEU A 17 4.03 -4.15 -37.48
N ILE A 18 3.07 -5.08 -37.48
CA ILE A 18 1.87 -5.02 -38.33
C ILE A 18 0.59 -4.64 -37.56
N GLY A 19 0.60 -4.75 -36.23
CA GLY A 19 -0.51 -4.33 -35.38
C GLY A 19 -1.65 -5.34 -35.20
N ILE A 20 -1.31 -6.62 -35.03
CA ILE A 20 -2.27 -7.66 -34.63
C ILE A 20 -1.82 -8.34 -33.34
N SER A 21 -2.79 -8.78 -32.52
CA SER A 21 -2.57 -9.68 -31.39
C SER A 21 -2.96 -11.10 -31.77
N ILE A 22 -2.09 -12.07 -31.49
CA ILE A 22 -2.28 -13.49 -31.83
C ILE A 22 -2.68 -14.27 -30.58
N GLY A 23 -3.75 -15.05 -30.68
CA GLY A 23 -4.22 -15.98 -29.66
C GLY A 23 -4.11 -17.43 -30.11
N GLY A 24 -4.24 -18.35 -29.15
CA GLY A 24 -4.15 -19.79 -29.40
C GLY A 24 -2.72 -20.34 -29.45
N GLY A 25 -2.52 -21.43 -30.19
CA GLY A 25 -1.23 -22.15 -30.26
C GLY A 25 -0.83 -22.84 -28.95
N ALA A 26 -1.81 -23.33 -28.19
CA ALA A 26 -1.64 -24.07 -26.92
C ALA A 26 -2.26 -25.48 -27.02
N SER A 27 -1.99 -26.37 -26.06
CA SER A 27 -2.45 -27.77 -26.08
C SER A 27 -3.98 -27.92 -26.18
N LEU A 28 -4.73 -27.05 -25.50
CA LEU A 28 -6.20 -27.04 -25.51
C LEU A 28 -6.81 -26.18 -26.63
N CYS A 29 -5.99 -25.36 -27.31
CA CYS A 29 -6.40 -24.52 -28.43
C CYS A 29 -5.28 -24.46 -29.48
N PRO A 30 -5.14 -25.49 -30.33
CA PRO A 30 -4.03 -25.61 -31.28
C PRO A 30 -4.15 -24.67 -32.49
N CYS A 31 -5.35 -24.13 -32.75
CA CYS A 31 -5.55 -23.12 -33.79
C CYS A 31 -4.97 -21.77 -33.37
N LEU A 32 -4.55 -20.98 -34.35
CA LEU A 32 -4.06 -19.62 -34.14
C LEU A 32 -5.05 -18.63 -34.75
N TYR A 33 -5.35 -17.54 -34.06
CA TYR A 33 -6.35 -16.59 -34.51
C TYR A 33 -6.02 -15.16 -34.06
N ILE A 34 -6.62 -14.18 -34.73
CA ILE A 34 -6.47 -12.77 -34.40
C ILE A 34 -7.38 -12.42 -33.24
N VAL A 35 -6.81 -12.04 -32.11
CA VAL A 35 -7.55 -11.62 -30.92
C VAL A 35 -8.01 -10.16 -31.07
N GLN A 36 -7.13 -9.32 -31.60
CA GLN A 36 -7.33 -7.88 -31.70
C GLN A 36 -6.52 -7.28 -32.85
N LEU A 37 -7.09 -6.28 -33.51
CA LEU A 37 -6.36 -5.33 -34.34
C LEU A 37 -6.16 -4.03 -33.57
N PHE A 38 -4.97 -3.44 -33.69
CA PHE A 38 -4.65 -2.16 -33.06
C PHE A 38 -4.91 -1.01 -34.02
N ASP A 39 -5.55 0.05 -33.53
CA ASP A 39 -5.83 1.25 -34.33
C ASP A 39 -4.53 1.91 -34.81
N ASN A 40 -4.60 2.58 -35.96
CA ASN A 40 -3.48 3.29 -36.60
C ASN A 40 -2.29 2.41 -37.05
N THR A 41 -2.43 1.09 -37.02
CA THR A 41 -1.41 0.14 -37.49
C THR A 41 -1.62 -0.29 -38.94
N PRO A 42 -0.61 -0.90 -39.60
CA PRO A 42 -0.75 -1.38 -40.97
C PRO A 42 -1.94 -2.32 -41.20
N ALA A 43 -2.16 -3.29 -40.29
CA ALA A 43 -3.29 -4.21 -40.39
C ALA A 43 -4.65 -3.49 -40.27
N SER A 44 -4.76 -2.49 -39.39
CA SER A 44 -5.98 -1.70 -39.21
C SER A 44 -6.27 -0.79 -40.42
N LYS A 45 -5.22 -0.19 -41.01
CA LYS A 45 -5.35 0.67 -42.20
C LYS A 45 -5.71 -0.10 -43.46
N GLU A 46 -5.20 -1.32 -43.59
CA GLU A 46 -5.48 -2.18 -44.73
C GLU A 46 -6.91 -2.77 -44.64
N GLY A 47 -7.36 -3.13 -43.44
CA GLY A 47 -8.78 -3.41 -43.16
C GLY A 47 -9.30 -4.77 -43.60
N THR A 48 -8.48 -5.62 -44.24
CA THR A 48 -8.88 -6.97 -44.65
C THR A 48 -8.93 -7.91 -43.46
N LEU A 49 -7.98 -7.83 -42.53
CA LEU A 49 -7.97 -8.67 -41.32
C LEU A 49 -8.98 -8.17 -40.28
N GLN A 50 -9.63 -9.10 -39.58
CA GLN A 50 -10.57 -8.80 -38.50
C GLN A 50 -10.33 -9.70 -37.28
N CYS A 51 -10.79 -9.23 -36.13
CA CYS A 51 -10.78 -10.02 -34.90
C CYS A 51 -11.61 -11.30 -35.11
N GLY A 52 -11.04 -12.43 -34.72
CA GLY A 52 -11.65 -13.76 -34.90
C GLY A 52 -11.15 -14.51 -36.14
N ASP A 53 -10.45 -13.87 -37.07
CA ASP A 53 -9.89 -14.56 -38.23
C ASP A 53 -8.81 -15.57 -37.80
N GLU A 54 -8.84 -16.76 -38.40
CA GLU A 54 -7.85 -17.81 -38.14
C GLU A 54 -6.60 -17.58 -39.01
N LEU A 55 -5.42 -17.70 -38.41
CA LEU A 55 -4.12 -17.59 -39.08
C LEU A 55 -3.68 -18.96 -39.59
N ILE A 56 -3.43 -19.06 -40.90
CA ILE A 56 -3.07 -20.31 -41.58
C ILE A 56 -1.61 -20.34 -42.00
N GLY A 57 -1.03 -19.17 -42.31
CA GLY A 57 0.35 -19.07 -42.74
C GLY A 57 0.92 -17.66 -42.68
N VAL A 58 2.26 -17.59 -42.69
CA VAL A 58 3.06 -16.36 -42.74
C VAL A 58 4.11 -16.54 -43.84
N ASN A 59 4.16 -15.63 -44.82
CA ASN A 59 5.05 -15.67 -45.98
C ASN A 59 5.07 -17.03 -46.71
N GLY A 60 3.89 -17.62 -46.91
CA GLY A 60 3.75 -18.93 -47.55
C GLY A 60 4.12 -20.14 -46.67
N SER A 61 4.65 -19.92 -45.46
CA SER A 61 4.91 -21.00 -44.50
C SER A 61 3.69 -21.23 -43.62
N THR A 62 3.27 -22.50 -43.47
CA THR A 62 2.17 -22.82 -42.55
C THR A 62 2.53 -22.54 -41.09
N VAL A 63 1.52 -22.12 -40.33
CA VAL A 63 1.63 -21.92 -38.87
C VAL A 63 0.92 -23.00 -38.05
N LYS A 64 0.33 -24.01 -38.70
CA LYS A 64 -0.28 -25.14 -37.98
C LYS A 64 0.76 -25.86 -37.13
N GLY A 65 0.40 -26.11 -35.86
CA GLY A 65 1.28 -26.77 -34.89
C GLY A 65 2.37 -25.87 -34.30
N LYS A 66 2.45 -24.59 -34.69
CA LYS A 66 3.35 -23.61 -34.08
C LYS A 66 2.66 -22.91 -32.92
N THR A 67 3.46 -22.55 -31.93
CA THR A 67 3.04 -21.70 -30.83
C THR A 67 2.88 -20.26 -31.31
N LYS A 68 2.03 -19.49 -30.62
CA LYS A 68 1.88 -18.05 -30.89
C LYS A 68 3.21 -17.27 -30.85
N VAL A 69 4.16 -17.70 -30.01
CA VAL A 69 5.49 -17.08 -29.89
C VAL A 69 6.32 -17.32 -31.14
N GLU A 70 6.30 -18.54 -31.67
CA GLU A 70 7.00 -18.88 -32.92
C GLU A 70 6.43 -18.10 -34.10
N VAL A 71 5.10 -17.97 -34.18
CA VAL A 71 4.46 -17.20 -35.25
C VAL A 71 4.75 -15.71 -35.14
N ALA A 72 4.72 -15.16 -33.92
CA ALA A 72 5.12 -13.78 -33.68
C ALA A 72 6.57 -13.54 -34.12
N LYS A 73 7.48 -14.47 -33.83
CA LYS A 73 8.87 -14.42 -34.30
C LYS A 73 8.95 -14.48 -35.82
N MET A 74 8.21 -15.38 -36.49
CA MET A 74 8.19 -15.43 -37.97
C MET A 74 7.77 -14.11 -38.59
N ILE A 75 6.74 -13.46 -38.03
CA ILE A 75 6.30 -12.14 -38.48
C ILE A 75 7.40 -11.12 -38.22
N GLN A 76 7.97 -11.07 -37.02
CA GLN A 76 9.03 -10.12 -36.64
C GLN A 76 10.31 -10.26 -37.48
N SER A 77 10.71 -11.48 -37.82
CA SER A 77 11.89 -11.79 -38.64
C SER A 77 11.71 -11.46 -40.13
N SER A 78 10.49 -11.15 -40.58
CA SER A 78 10.23 -10.76 -41.97
C SER A 78 10.75 -9.34 -42.24
N ASN A 79 11.45 -9.10 -43.35
CA ASN A 79 11.99 -7.77 -43.66
C ASN A 79 10.99 -6.91 -44.42
N GLY A 80 10.53 -5.82 -43.79
CA GLY A 80 9.74 -4.74 -44.42
C GLY A 80 8.28 -5.09 -44.73
N GLN A 81 7.99 -6.30 -45.21
CA GLN A 81 6.64 -6.76 -45.50
C GLN A 81 6.40 -8.18 -45.00
N VAL A 82 5.13 -8.52 -44.79
CA VAL A 82 4.71 -9.86 -44.41
C VAL A 82 3.40 -10.21 -45.10
N ILE A 83 3.31 -11.44 -45.61
CA ILE A 83 2.10 -12.00 -46.21
C ILE A 83 1.43 -12.87 -45.15
N ILE A 84 0.19 -12.56 -44.83
CA ILE A 84 -0.63 -13.30 -43.85
C ILE A 84 -1.70 -14.08 -44.61
N ASN A 85 -1.69 -15.40 -44.46
CA ASN A 85 -2.74 -16.27 -44.99
C ASN A 85 -3.75 -16.52 -43.87
N TYR A 86 -5.02 -16.24 -44.12
CA TYR A 86 -6.08 -16.27 -43.12
C TYR A 86 -7.34 -16.97 -43.59
N ASN A 87 -8.17 -17.37 -42.63
CA ASN A 87 -9.52 -17.85 -42.81
C ASN A 87 -10.49 -16.89 -42.13
N LYS A 88 -11.37 -16.26 -42.92
CA LYS A 88 -12.47 -15.42 -42.43
C LYS A 88 -13.52 -16.29 -41.76
N LEU A 89 -13.72 -16.07 -40.48
CA LEU A 89 -14.79 -16.70 -39.71
C LEU A 89 -15.97 -15.75 -39.66
N HIS A 90 -16.91 -15.91 -40.61
CA HIS A 90 -18.16 -15.15 -40.59
C HIS A 90 -19.04 -15.65 -39.44
N ALA A 91 -18.92 -15.00 -38.28
CA ALA A 91 -19.88 -15.11 -37.18
C ALA A 91 -21.03 -14.13 -37.44
N ASP A 92 -22.27 -14.55 -37.18
CA ASP A 92 -23.46 -13.72 -37.38
C ASP A 92 -23.43 -12.50 -36.41
N PRO A 93 -23.36 -11.25 -36.92
CA PRO A 93 -23.17 -10.06 -36.09
C PRO A 93 -24.32 -9.74 -35.13
N GLN A 94 -25.52 -10.31 -35.33
CA GLN A 94 -26.71 -9.93 -34.58
C GLN A 94 -26.74 -10.42 -33.12
N GLN A 95 -25.98 -11.47 -32.76
CA GLN A 95 -25.95 -12.01 -31.38
C GLN A 95 -24.76 -11.52 -30.54
N GLY A 96 -23.76 -10.88 -31.16
CA GLY A 96 -22.44 -10.69 -30.54
C GLY A 96 -22.26 -9.44 -29.68
N LYS A 97 -22.86 -8.29 -30.01
CA LYS A 97 -22.37 -7.00 -29.47
C LYS A 97 -22.54 -6.82 -27.96
N THR A 98 -23.65 -7.27 -27.39
CA THR A 98 -23.91 -7.13 -25.93
C THR A 98 -23.23 -8.23 -25.13
N LEU A 99 -23.27 -9.47 -25.62
CA LEU A 99 -22.60 -10.61 -25.00
C LEU A 99 -21.08 -10.49 -25.05
N ASP A 100 -20.50 -9.96 -26.14
CA ASP A 100 -19.06 -9.77 -26.30
C ASP A 100 -18.50 -8.78 -25.27
N ILE A 101 -19.21 -7.69 -24.95
CA ILE A 101 -18.78 -6.75 -23.89
C ILE A 101 -18.79 -7.45 -22.52
N VAL A 102 -19.83 -8.23 -22.22
CA VAL A 102 -19.96 -8.96 -20.94
C VAL A 102 -18.91 -10.06 -20.84
N LEU A 103 -18.74 -10.87 -21.88
CA LEU A 103 -17.72 -11.92 -21.94
C LEU A 103 -16.31 -11.34 -21.87
N LYS A 104 -16.03 -10.20 -22.50
CA LYS A 104 -14.74 -9.51 -22.39
C LYS A 104 -14.46 -9.07 -20.95
N LYS A 105 -15.46 -8.49 -20.25
CA LYS A 105 -15.33 -8.10 -18.83
C LYS A 105 -15.13 -9.31 -17.91
N VAL A 106 -15.88 -10.39 -18.13
CA VAL A 106 -15.76 -11.62 -17.33
C VAL A 106 -14.41 -12.30 -17.57
N LYS A 107 -13.99 -12.42 -18.83
CA LYS A 107 -12.66 -12.94 -19.20
C LYS A 107 -11.56 -12.13 -18.53
N HIS A 108 -11.63 -10.79 -18.54
CA HIS A 108 -10.63 -9.93 -17.90
C HIS A 108 -10.53 -10.22 -16.40
N ARG A 109 -11.66 -10.23 -15.68
CA ARG A 109 -11.71 -10.52 -14.24
C ARG A 109 -11.16 -11.89 -13.85
N LEU A 110 -11.30 -12.89 -14.71
CA LEU A 110 -10.80 -14.24 -14.46
C LEU A 110 -9.29 -14.34 -14.71
N VAL A 111 -8.77 -13.60 -15.69
CA VAL A 111 -7.38 -13.70 -16.14
C VAL A 111 -6.43 -12.78 -15.37
N GLU A 112 -6.94 -11.70 -14.76
CA GLU A 112 -6.14 -10.76 -13.95
C GLU A 112 -5.41 -11.43 -12.78
N ASN A 113 -6.01 -12.47 -12.18
CA ASN A 113 -5.46 -13.18 -11.02
C ASN A 113 -4.76 -14.49 -11.38
N MET A 114 -4.61 -14.81 -12.67
CA MET A 114 -3.99 -16.06 -13.14
C MET A 114 -2.57 -15.84 -13.67
N SER A 115 -1.70 -16.83 -13.46
CA SER A 115 -0.38 -16.85 -14.11
C SER A 115 -0.54 -16.90 -15.63
N THR A 116 0.39 -16.29 -16.37
CA THR A 116 0.37 -16.25 -17.84
C THR A 116 0.31 -17.66 -18.45
N ALA A 117 1.04 -18.61 -17.88
CA ALA A 117 1.03 -20.01 -18.33
C ALA A 117 -0.33 -20.70 -18.11
N THR A 118 -1.00 -20.42 -16.98
CA THR A 118 -2.32 -20.97 -16.67
C THR A 118 -3.40 -20.37 -17.58
N ALA A 119 -3.36 -19.06 -17.81
CA ALA A 119 -4.29 -18.37 -18.71
C ALA A 119 -4.14 -18.89 -20.15
N ASP A 120 -2.91 -19.11 -20.60
CA ASP A 120 -2.60 -19.64 -21.92
C ASP A 120 -3.05 -21.10 -22.10
N ALA A 121 -2.85 -21.94 -21.09
CA ALA A 121 -3.34 -23.31 -21.09
C ALA A 121 -4.87 -23.37 -21.21
N LEU A 122 -5.59 -22.46 -20.54
CA LEU A 122 -7.05 -22.38 -20.58
C LEU A 122 -7.60 -21.69 -21.85
N GLY A 123 -6.74 -21.30 -22.81
CA GLY A 123 -7.16 -20.57 -24.01
C GLY A 123 -7.61 -19.13 -23.73
N LEU A 124 -7.36 -18.64 -22.52
CA LEU A 124 -7.65 -17.27 -22.11
C LEU A 124 -6.50 -16.36 -22.53
N SER A 125 -6.50 -15.96 -23.80
CA SER A 125 -5.46 -15.08 -24.34
C SER A 125 -5.44 -13.74 -23.57
N ARG A 126 -4.37 -13.49 -22.78
CA ARG A 126 -3.92 -12.11 -22.48
C ARG A 126 -3.41 -11.54 -23.80
N ALA A 127 -3.78 -10.31 -24.15
CA ALA A 127 -3.07 -9.63 -25.22
C ALA A 127 -1.59 -9.57 -24.80
N ILE A 128 -0.69 -10.19 -25.57
CA ILE A 128 0.75 -10.07 -25.34
C ILE A 128 1.14 -8.72 -25.94
N LEU A 129 0.97 -7.64 -25.18
CA LEU A 129 1.65 -6.40 -25.51
C LEU A 129 3.04 -6.43 -24.86
N CYS A 130 4.06 -6.58 -25.69
CA CYS A 130 5.33 -5.93 -25.43
C CYS A 130 5.10 -4.43 -25.70
N ASN A 131 5.22 -3.58 -24.67
CA ASN A 131 4.99 -2.12 -24.67
C ASN A 131 3.53 -1.62 -24.65
N ASP A 132 2.73 -2.06 -23.66
CA ASP A 132 1.45 -1.38 -23.41
C ASP A 132 1.67 -0.09 -22.58
N THR A 133 1.23 1.04 -23.13
CA THR A 133 1.14 2.32 -22.41
C THR A 133 0.32 2.19 -21.13
N LEU A 134 -0.66 1.29 -21.09
CA LEU A 134 -1.46 1.01 -19.89
C LEU A 134 -0.66 0.27 -18.82
N VAL A 135 0.20 -0.68 -19.19
CA VAL A 135 1.09 -1.37 -18.24
C VAL A 135 2.08 -0.38 -17.65
N LYS A 136 2.65 0.50 -18.49
CA LYS A 136 3.54 1.58 -18.03
C LYS A 136 2.81 2.56 -17.09
N LYS A 137 1.55 2.91 -17.39
CA LYS A 137 0.72 3.75 -16.51
C LYS A 137 0.35 3.05 -15.21
N LEU A 138 0.16 1.73 -15.24
CA LEU A 138 -0.08 0.92 -14.04
C LEU A 138 1.16 0.91 -13.15
N GLU A 139 2.36 0.70 -13.71
CA GLU A 139 3.63 0.77 -12.98
C GLU A 139 3.89 2.16 -12.39
N GLU A 140 3.61 3.24 -13.12
CA GLU A 140 3.69 4.62 -12.61
C GLU A 140 2.73 4.85 -11.43
N LEU A 141 1.51 4.31 -11.49
CA LEU A 141 0.54 4.39 -10.39
C LEU A 141 0.99 3.58 -9.17
N GLU A 142 1.54 2.39 -9.37
CA GLU A 142 2.02 1.53 -8.29
C GLU A 142 3.22 2.13 -7.55
N GLN A 143 4.14 2.78 -8.30
CA GLN A 143 5.23 3.57 -7.70
C GLN A 143 4.69 4.75 -6.88
N THR A 144 3.68 5.45 -7.41
CA THR A 144 3.05 6.58 -6.72
C THR A 144 2.35 6.12 -5.44
N GLU A 145 1.63 5.00 -5.47
CA GLU A 145 1.00 4.40 -4.30
C GLU A 145 2.04 4.04 -3.22
N SER A 146 3.16 3.41 -3.63
CA SER A 146 4.24 3.05 -2.73
C SER A 146 4.85 4.29 -2.03
N MET A 147 5.02 5.38 -2.75
CA MET A 147 5.47 6.66 -2.20
C MET A 147 4.48 7.21 -1.15
N TYR A 148 3.18 7.24 -1.46
CA TYR A 148 2.15 7.69 -0.52
C TYR A 148 2.06 6.81 0.72
N ARG A 149 2.17 5.49 0.57
CA ARG A 149 2.22 4.55 1.69
C ARG A 149 3.43 4.84 2.60
N GLY A 150 4.60 5.14 2.02
CA GLY A 150 5.78 5.57 2.77
C GLY A 150 5.56 6.84 3.59
N LEU A 151 4.89 7.86 3.01
CA LEU A 151 4.55 9.10 3.70
C LEU A 151 3.59 8.86 4.88
N VAL A 152 2.55 8.04 4.69
CA VAL A 152 1.59 7.70 5.76
C VAL A 152 2.29 6.97 6.90
N GLU A 153 3.16 6.01 6.60
CA GLU A 153 3.93 5.30 7.63
C GLU A 153 4.90 6.22 8.37
N HIS A 154 5.50 7.19 7.69
CA HIS A 154 6.31 8.22 8.36
C HIS A 154 5.46 9.09 9.31
N ALA A 155 4.29 9.56 8.86
CA ALA A 155 3.38 10.35 9.69
C ALA A 155 2.92 9.57 10.95
N LYS A 156 2.61 8.27 10.80
CA LYS A 156 2.28 7.40 11.95
C LYS A 156 3.44 7.30 12.95
N ARG A 157 4.68 7.14 12.48
CA ARG A 157 5.86 7.10 13.36
C ARG A 157 6.07 8.42 14.10
N VAL A 158 5.86 9.55 13.43
CA VAL A 158 5.96 10.86 14.06
C VAL A 158 4.89 11.03 15.14
N LEU A 159 3.62 10.69 14.85
CA LEU A 159 2.53 10.72 15.83
C LEU A 159 2.80 9.80 17.03
N LYS A 160 3.34 8.60 16.79
CA LYS A 160 3.77 7.67 17.84
C LYS A 160 4.83 8.29 18.73
N ALA A 161 5.87 8.90 18.15
CA ALA A 161 6.91 9.57 18.91
C ALA A 161 6.37 10.73 19.77
N PHE A 162 5.46 11.54 19.23
CA PHE A 162 4.77 12.58 20.01
C PHE A 162 3.96 11.99 21.17
N PHE A 163 3.23 10.90 20.95
CA PHE A 163 2.47 10.22 21.99
C PHE A 163 3.38 9.66 23.09
N ASP A 164 4.50 9.05 22.73
CA ASP A 164 5.47 8.52 23.69
C ASP A 164 6.09 9.65 24.54
N ILE A 165 6.39 10.80 23.93
CA ILE A 165 6.84 12.00 24.66
C ILE A 165 5.77 12.48 25.65
N LEU A 166 4.50 12.51 25.23
CA LEU A 166 3.39 12.90 26.10
C LEU A 166 3.21 11.93 27.28
N GLN A 167 3.44 10.62 27.08
CA GLN A 167 3.44 9.65 28.17
C GLN A 167 4.56 9.91 29.17
N VAL A 168 5.78 10.17 28.71
CA VAL A 168 6.90 10.51 29.61
C VAL A 168 6.57 11.75 30.44
N TYR A 169 5.97 12.78 29.81
CA TYR A 169 5.56 13.99 30.53
C TYR A 169 4.49 13.70 31.59
N LYS A 170 3.51 12.84 31.27
CA LYS A 170 2.49 12.38 32.22
C LYS A 170 3.12 11.67 33.42
N ASP A 171 4.03 10.72 33.19
CA ASP A 171 4.69 9.94 34.25
C ASP A 171 5.55 10.84 35.15
N VAL A 172 6.21 11.85 34.59
CA VAL A 172 6.96 12.87 35.35
C VAL A 172 6.01 13.70 36.23
N ILE A 173 4.84 14.07 35.73
CA ILE A 173 3.83 14.79 36.52
C ILE A 173 3.27 13.91 37.64
N GLU A 174 2.90 12.67 37.36
CA GLU A 174 2.36 11.74 38.37
C GLU A 174 3.39 11.39 39.46
N SER A 175 4.65 11.20 39.07
CA SER A 175 5.75 11.01 40.04
C SER A 175 6.04 12.28 40.85
N GLY A 176 5.88 13.46 40.27
CA GLY A 176 5.93 14.74 40.98
C GLY A 176 4.79 14.87 41.99
N LEU A 177 3.54 14.64 41.56
CA LEU A 177 2.35 14.72 42.42
C LEU A 177 2.44 13.73 43.59
N SER A 178 2.80 12.46 43.32
CA SER A 178 2.93 11.45 44.36
C SER A 178 4.00 11.82 45.40
N ARG A 179 5.12 12.43 44.99
CA ARG A 179 6.11 12.99 45.93
C ARG A 179 5.54 14.13 46.77
N PHE A 180 4.78 15.05 46.16
CA PHE A 180 4.11 16.14 46.89
C PHE A 180 3.09 15.61 47.91
N TYR A 181 2.24 14.66 47.53
CA TYR A 181 1.25 14.06 48.45
C TYR A 181 1.92 13.24 49.55
N SER A 182 2.97 12.47 49.25
CA SER A 182 3.73 11.76 50.29
C SER A 182 4.38 12.70 51.31
N CYS A 183 4.78 13.90 50.87
CA CYS A 183 5.29 14.94 51.76
C CYS A 183 4.17 15.52 52.65
N SER A 184 2.96 15.70 52.10
CA SER A 184 1.77 16.09 52.85
C SER A 184 1.40 15.07 53.93
N ASP A 185 1.42 13.77 53.60
CA ASP A 185 1.14 12.70 54.57
C ASP A 185 2.18 12.64 55.69
N VAL A 186 3.47 12.89 55.37
CA VAL A 186 4.54 13.01 56.37
C VAL A 186 4.32 14.23 57.27
N ILE A 187 3.86 15.36 56.72
CA ILE A 187 3.54 16.56 57.50
C ILE A 187 2.34 16.30 58.41
N GLU A 188 1.26 15.70 57.92
CA GLU A 188 0.08 15.34 58.73
C GLU A 188 0.41 14.28 59.80
N SER A 189 1.25 13.29 59.49
CA SER A 189 1.69 12.30 60.47
C SER A 189 2.54 12.94 61.59
N ASN A 190 3.37 13.93 61.26
CA ASN A 190 4.14 14.65 62.26
C ASN A 190 3.24 15.60 63.08
N LEU A 191 2.28 16.29 62.45
CA LEU A 191 1.31 17.13 63.13
C LEU A 191 0.46 16.31 64.11
N SER A 192 -0.09 15.18 63.66
CA SER A 192 -0.90 14.28 64.49
C SER A 192 -0.11 13.71 65.66
N ARG A 193 1.15 13.32 65.48
CA ARG A 193 2.03 12.94 66.60
C ARG A 193 2.26 14.08 67.59
N PHE A 194 2.44 15.31 67.10
CA PHE A 194 2.62 16.48 67.95
C PHE A 194 1.38 16.76 68.80
N TYR A 195 0.18 16.58 68.24
CA TYR A 195 -1.10 16.74 68.94
C TYR A 195 -1.57 15.50 69.73
N SER A 196 -0.88 14.36 69.63
CA SER A 196 -1.25 13.12 70.35
C SER A 196 -0.75 13.07 71.80
N CYS A 197 0.09 14.02 72.22
CA CYS A 197 0.59 14.12 73.61
C CYS A 197 0.20 15.44 74.29
N PRO A 198 -1.09 15.79 74.38
CA PRO A 198 -1.53 17.03 75.02
C PRO A 198 -1.17 17.03 76.51
N ASP A 199 -1.25 15.89 77.20
CA ASP A 199 -0.91 15.76 78.62
C ASP A 199 0.55 16.05 78.92
N VAL A 200 1.47 15.76 77.98
CA VAL A 200 2.90 16.04 78.13
C VAL A 200 3.16 17.53 77.96
N ILE A 201 2.53 18.15 76.95
CA ILE A 201 2.63 19.60 76.69
C ILE A 201 2.01 20.38 77.86
N GLU A 202 0.85 19.96 78.35
CA GLU A 202 0.14 20.56 79.47
C GLU A 202 0.85 20.29 80.82
N SER A 203 1.48 19.13 81.00
CA SER A 203 2.37 18.85 82.14
C SER A 203 3.61 19.74 82.15
N HIS A 204 4.23 19.98 80.98
CA HIS A 204 5.37 20.88 80.89
C HIS A 204 4.96 22.34 81.11
N LEU A 205 3.83 22.78 80.54
CA LEU A 205 3.27 24.12 80.78
C LEU A 205 2.88 24.32 82.24
N SER A 206 2.16 23.37 82.85
CA SER A 206 1.80 23.44 84.27
C SER A 206 3.02 23.43 85.18
N ARG A 207 4.09 22.67 84.87
CA ARG A 207 5.37 22.73 85.60
C ARG A 207 6.07 24.08 85.47
N ILE A 208 5.98 24.73 84.31
CA ILE A 208 6.50 26.09 84.10
C ILE A 208 5.69 27.11 84.91
N TYR A 209 4.35 27.00 84.92
CA TYR A 209 3.47 27.91 85.66
C TYR A 209 3.39 27.63 87.17
N SER A 210 3.83 26.46 87.64
CA SER A 210 3.82 26.08 89.07
C SER A 210 5.01 26.61 89.87
N CYS A 211 6.00 27.25 89.22
CA CYS A 211 7.14 27.87 89.90
C CYS A 211 7.36 29.32 89.41
N PRO A 212 6.46 30.26 89.76
CA PRO A 212 6.64 31.67 89.40
C PRO A 212 7.92 32.24 90.01
N ASP A 213 8.22 31.86 91.26
CA ASP A 213 9.38 32.36 92.02
C ASP A 213 10.73 31.99 91.40
N VAL A 214 10.81 30.89 90.64
CA VAL A 214 12.05 30.46 89.96
C VAL A 214 12.28 31.27 88.68
N ILE A 215 11.19 31.58 87.96
CA ILE A 215 11.23 32.42 86.76
C ILE A 215 11.49 33.87 87.15
N GLU A 216 10.82 34.37 88.19
CA GLU A 216 10.97 35.74 88.68
C GLU A 216 12.34 35.94 89.33
N ASN A 217 12.88 35.00 90.12
CA ASN A 217 14.26 35.08 90.61
C ASN A 217 15.30 34.95 89.49
N GLY A 218 15.05 34.14 88.47
CA GLY A 218 15.92 34.02 87.30
C GLY A 218 16.01 35.33 86.52
N LEU A 219 14.86 35.96 86.26
CA LEU A 219 14.79 37.28 85.61
C LEU A 219 15.39 38.38 86.51
N SER A 220 15.09 38.35 87.81
CA SER A 220 15.64 39.30 88.80
C SER A 220 17.16 39.22 88.88
N ARG A 221 17.75 38.02 88.87
CA ARG A 221 19.21 37.82 88.79
C ARG A 221 19.79 38.32 87.46
N PHE A 222 19.07 38.15 86.35
CA PHE A 222 19.48 38.68 85.06
C PHE A 222 19.49 40.21 85.03
N TYR A 223 18.51 40.87 85.65
CA TYR A 223 18.40 42.33 85.68
C TYR A 223 19.15 43.01 86.85
N SER A 224 19.66 42.26 87.83
CA SER A 224 20.41 42.80 88.98
C SER A 224 21.94 42.73 88.85
N CYS A 225 22.47 42.29 87.70
CA CYS A 225 23.88 42.44 87.35
C CYS A 225 24.05 43.67 86.43
N PRO A 226 24.51 44.84 86.92
CA PRO A 226 24.53 46.06 86.13
C PRO A 226 25.85 46.29 85.36
N ASP A 227 26.54 45.25 84.85
CA ASP A 227 27.81 45.44 84.13
C ASP A 227 28.13 44.39 83.05
N VAL A 228 27.23 44.12 82.10
CA VAL A 228 27.63 43.57 80.78
C VAL A 228 26.67 44.03 79.68
N ILE A 229 26.66 45.34 79.40
CA ILE A 229 26.40 45.83 78.04
C ILE A 229 27.59 46.72 77.71
N GLU A 230 28.62 46.12 77.13
CA GLU A 230 29.55 46.80 76.21
C GLU A 230 29.31 46.22 74.82
#